data_AF-A0A411WHE0-F1
#
_entry.id   AF-A0A411WHE0-F1
#
_cell.length_a   1.000
_cell.length_b   1.000
_cell.length_c   1.000
_cell.angle_alpha   90.00
_cell.angle_beta   90.00
_cell.angle_gamma   90.00
#
_symmetry.space_group_name_H-M   'P 1'
#
loop_
_entity.id
_entity.type
_entity.pdbx_description
1 polymer ?
#
loop_
_entity_poly.entity_id
_entity_poly.type
_entity_poly.pdbx_seq_one_letter_code
_entity_poly.pdbx_strand_id
1 'polypeptide(L)'
;MGSLGELMAMKYYYSPAENLMYSDINQSAYEASKTWPLDLIEISADTFSEYAGTPPSGKKRGSTDGGLPTWIDIPPPTKEELTAAMEMKKNMAVDNANAIINRYNWPSKLTLGRLSDVEKIRFNAWLDYIDAVIAVDASKAPDIKLPIPPELM
;
A
#
# COMPACT_ATOMS: atom_id res chain seq x y z
N MET A 1 -8.16 -49.41 -28.18
CA MET A 1 -8.79 -48.25 -27.50
C MET A 1 -7.86 -47.84 -26.37
N GLY A 2 -6.90 -46.95 -26.65
CA GLY A 2 -6.06 -46.37 -25.62
C GLY A 2 -6.79 -45.16 -25.05
N SER A 3 -7.16 -45.21 -23.76
CA SER A 3 -7.71 -44.06 -23.05
C SER A 3 -6.62 -43.00 -22.93
N LEU A 4 -6.68 -41.99 -23.81
CA LEU A 4 -5.81 -40.82 -23.81
C LEU A 4 -6.45 -39.69 -22.98
N GLY A 5 -7.02 -40.02 -21.83
CA GLY A 5 -8.04 -39.18 -21.17
C GLY A 5 -7.88 -38.94 -19.68
N GLU A 6 -6.84 -39.44 -19.01
CA GLU A 6 -6.43 -38.84 -17.74
C GLU A 6 -5.61 -37.58 -18.07
N LEU A 7 -6.31 -36.53 -18.49
CA LEU A 7 -5.80 -35.16 -18.35
C LEU A 7 -5.41 -35.01 -16.88
N MET A 8 -4.10 -34.94 -16.61
CA MET A 8 -3.57 -34.63 -15.29
C MET A 8 -4.21 -33.32 -14.85
N ALA A 9 -5.26 -33.39 -14.04
CA ALA A 9 -5.94 -32.22 -13.52
C ALA A 9 -4.91 -31.46 -12.68
N MET A 10 -4.69 -30.18 -13.02
CA MET A 10 -3.76 -29.30 -12.33
C MET A 10 -4.09 -29.31 -10.83
N LYS A 11 -3.09 -29.67 -10.02
CA LYS A 11 -3.22 -29.68 -8.57
C LYS A 11 -2.84 -28.34 -7.99
N TYR A 12 -3.62 -27.92 -7.01
CA TYR A 12 -3.41 -26.68 -6.28
C TYR A 12 -3.13 -26.99 -4.82
N TYR A 13 -2.29 -26.16 -4.23
CA TYR A 13 -1.86 -26.31 -2.86
C TYR A 13 -1.92 -24.97 -2.15
N TYR A 14 -2.10 -25.00 -0.84
CA TYR A 14 -2.02 -23.84 0.03
C TYR A 14 -1.01 -24.11 1.15
N SER A 15 -0.14 -23.14 1.43
CA SER A 15 0.74 -23.15 2.60
C SER A 15 0.14 -22.21 3.66
N PRO A 16 -0.33 -22.74 4.80
CA PRO A 16 -0.82 -21.93 5.91
C PRO A 16 0.24 -21.01 6.50
N ALA A 17 1.49 -21.46 6.60
CA ALA A 17 2.58 -20.69 7.19
C ALA A 17 2.96 -19.48 6.35
N GLU A 18 2.98 -19.63 5.02
CA GLU A 18 3.28 -18.52 4.11
C GLU A 18 2.02 -17.75 3.69
N ASN A 19 0.82 -18.31 3.94
CA ASN A 19 -0.46 -17.82 3.44
C ASN A 19 -0.46 -17.62 1.90
N LEU A 20 0.26 -18.50 1.20
CA LEU A 20 0.46 -18.50 -0.24
C LEU A 20 -0.17 -19.75 -0.89
N MET A 21 -0.53 -19.60 -2.16
CA MET A 21 -1.09 -20.68 -2.98
C MET A 21 -0.11 -21.07 -4.07
N TYR A 22 -0.06 -22.37 -4.36
CA TYR A 22 0.87 -22.99 -5.30
C TYR A 22 0.11 -23.90 -6.25
N SER A 23 0.79 -24.26 -7.34
CA SER A 23 0.29 -25.22 -8.31
C SER A 23 1.41 -26.14 -8.76
N ASP A 24 1.08 -27.40 -9.04
CA ASP A 24 2.01 -28.43 -9.51
C ASP A 24 2.75 -28.05 -10.80
N ILE A 25 2.16 -27.26 -11.70
CA ILE A 25 2.82 -26.79 -12.93
C ILE A 25 4.14 -26.03 -12.66
N ASN A 26 4.26 -25.40 -11.49
CA ASN A 26 5.43 -24.62 -11.09
C ASN A 26 6.30 -25.35 -10.04
N GLN A 27 5.92 -26.57 -9.63
CA GLN A 27 6.58 -27.29 -8.54
C GLN A 27 8.08 -27.46 -8.78
N SER A 28 8.49 -27.93 -9.97
CA SER A 28 9.91 -28.15 -10.26
C SER A 28 10.75 -26.87 -10.16
N ALA A 29 10.17 -25.71 -10.49
CA ALA A 29 10.86 -24.43 -10.34
C ALA A 29 11.06 -24.08 -8.87
N TYR A 30 10.02 -24.25 -8.04
CA TYR A 30 10.09 -23.98 -6.61
C TYR A 30 11.02 -24.95 -5.87
N GLU A 31 11.05 -26.22 -6.25
CA GLU A 31 11.98 -27.21 -5.70
C GLU A 31 13.43 -26.84 -6.06
N ALA A 32 13.68 -26.43 -7.31
CA ALA A 32 15.00 -25.99 -7.74
C ALA A 32 15.49 -24.74 -6.98
N SER A 33 14.59 -23.81 -6.64
CA SER A 33 14.90 -22.64 -5.80
C SER A 33 14.83 -22.91 -4.30
N LYS A 34 14.47 -24.13 -3.86
CA LYS A 34 14.26 -24.48 -2.45
C LYS A 34 13.20 -23.61 -1.76
N THR A 35 12.17 -23.22 -2.50
CA THR A 35 11.02 -22.43 -2.03
C THR A 35 9.69 -23.20 -2.14
N TRP A 36 9.76 -24.53 -2.27
CA TRP A 36 8.58 -25.39 -2.19
C TRP A 36 8.26 -25.68 -0.73
N PRO A 37 7.13 -25.21 -0.18
CA PRO A 37 6.83 -25.36 1.25
C PRO A 37 6.60 -26.80 1.66
N LEU A 38 6.87 -27.13 2.93
CA LEU A 38 6.65 -28.46 3.50
C LEU A 38 5.26 -28.64 4.10
N ASP A 39 4.54 -27.54 4.33
CA ASP A 39 3.22 -27.49 4.97
C ASP A 39 2.06 -27.41 3.96
N LEU A 40 2.32 -27.82 2.72
CA LEU A 40 1.33 -27.74 1.64
C LEU A 40 0.14 -28.67 1.89
N ILE A 41 -1.05 -28.07 1.82
CA ILE A 41 -2.34 -28.76 1.85
C ILE A 41 -2.95 -28.69 0.47
N GLU A 42 -3.28 -29.84 -0.12
CA GLU A 42 -3.96 -29.90 -1.43
C GLU A 42 -5.37 -29.29 -1.31
N ILE A 43 -5.72 -28.42 -2.25
CA ILE A 43 -7.01 -27.72 -2.32
C ILE A 43 -7.64 -27.91 -3.70
N SER A 44 -8.96 -27.74 -3.79
CA SER A 44 -9.66 -27.80 -5.08
C SER A 44 -9.37 -26.59 -5.96
N ALA A 45 -9.60 -26.72 -7.26
CA ALA A 45 -9.53 -25.60 -8.21
C ALA A 45 -10.50 -24.46 -7.84
N ASP A 46 -11.68 -24.78 -7.31
CA ASP A 46 -12.66 -23.77 -6.85
C ASP A 46 -12.12 -22.98 -5.66
N THR A 47 -11.57 -23.67 -4.65
CA THR A 47 -10.92 -23.01 -3.50
C THR A 47 -9.75 -22.15 -3.96
N PHE A 48 -8.93 -22.65 -4.88
CA PHE A 48 -7.84 -21.85 -5.45
C PHE A 48 -8.38 -20.62 -6.17
N SER A 49 -9.38 -20.76 -7.03
CA SER A 49 -9.97 -19.65 -7.80
C SER A 49 -10.57 -18.58 -6.88
N GLU A 50 -11.31 -18.99 -5.85
CA GLU A 50 -11.90 -18.08 -4.87
C GLU A 50 -10.81 -17.30 -4.15
N TYR A 51 -9.86 -17.98 -3.51
CA TYR A 51 -8.93 -17.36 -2.57
C TYR A 51 -7.67 -16.81 -3.22
N ALA A 52 -7.30 -17.20 -4.44
CA ALA A 52 -6.26 -16.54 -5.24
C ALA A 52 -6.78 -15.28 -5.94
N GLY A 53 -8.10 -15.10 -5.99
CA GLY A 53 -8.77 -13.96 -6.58
C GLY A 53 -8.69 -12.67 -5.75
N THR A 54 -9.54 -11.71 -6.13
CA THR A 54 -9.64 -10.43 -5.41
C THR A 54 -10.38 -10.64 -4.08
N PRO A 55 -9.78 -10.27 -2.92
CA PRO A 55 -10.45 -10.36 -1.64
C PRO A 55 -11.75 -9.52 -1.60
N PRO A 56 -12.78 -9.95 -0.89
CA PRO A 56 -13.92 -9.09 -0.57
C PRO A 56 -13.49 -7.82 0.15
N SER A 57 -14.28 -6.75 0.03
CA SER A 57 -13.99 -5.48 0.69
C SER A 57 -13.81 -5.65 2.20
N GLY A 58 -12.72 -5.11 2.74
CA GLY A 58 -12.39 -5.20 4.17
C GLY A 58 -11.82 -6.54 4.62
N LYS A 59 -11.60 -7.50 3.72
CA LYS A 59 -11.06 -8.82 4.03
C LYS A 59 -9.70 -9.06 3.38
N LYS A 60 -8.92 -9.95 3.99
CA LYS A 60 -7.69 -10.52 3.44
C LYS A 60 -7.74 -12.04 3.55
N ARG A 61 -6.96 -12.73 2.72
CA ARG A 61 -6.79 -14.18 2.86
C ARG A 61 -6.05 -14.45 4.18
N GLY A 62 -6.54 -15.42 4.93
CA GLY A 62 -5.88 -16.01 6.08
C GLY A 62 -6.08 -17.52 6.06
N SER A 63 -5.74 -18.18 7.16
CA SER A 63 -5.95 -19.61 7.35
C SER A 63 -6.93 -19.87 8.48
N THR A 64 -7.77 -20.90 8.32
CA THR A 64 -8.52 -21.52 9.41
C THR A 64 -7.59 -22.32 10.32
N ASP A 65 -8.09 -22.73 11.50
CA ASP A 65 -7.39 -23.66 12.41
C ASP A 65 -7.05 -25.01 11.75
N GLY A 66 -7.81 -25.40 10.72
CA GLY A 66 -7.58 -26.59 9.92
C GLY A 66 -6.57 -26.41 8.78
N GLY A 67 -5.93 -25.25 8.66
CA GLY A 67 -4.94 -24.97 7.62
C GLY A 67 -5.53 -24.64 6.24
N LEU A 68 -6.85 -24.49 6.10
CA LEU A 68 -7.45 -24.13 4.81
C LEU A 68 -7.59 -22.61 4.66
N PRO A 69 -7.46 -22.08 3.43
CA PRO A 69 -7.59 -20.65 3.18
C PRO A 69 -9.01 -20.18 3.52
N THR A 70 -9.11 -18.97 4.06
CA THR A 70 -10.37 -18.31 4.38
C THR A 70 -10.25 -16.79 4.30
N TRP A 71 -11.36 -16.09 4.17
CA TRP A 71 -11.39 -14.63 4.19
C TRP A 71 -11.58 -14.12 5.62
N ILE A 72 -10.51 -13.60 6.19
CA ILE A 72 -10.53 -12.96 7.51
C ILE A 72 -10.65 -11.45 7.38
N ASP A 73 -11.17 -10.79 8.40
CA ASP A 73 -11.23 -9.33 8.43
C ASP A 73 -9.81 -8.74 8.47
N ILE A 74 -9.60 -7.66 7.73
CA ILE A 74 -8.35 -6.89 7.83
C ILE A 74 -8.34 -6.28 9.24
N PRO A 75 -7.33 -6.61 10.08
CA PRO A 75 -7.24 -6.00 11.40
C PRO A 75 -7.10 -4.48 11.24
N PRO A 76 -7.61 -3.69 12.20
CA PRO A 76 -7.37 -2.26 12.20
C PRO A 76 -5.85 -1.99 12.19
N PRO A 77 -5.39 -0.92 11.52
CA PRO A 77 -3.97 -0.58 11.51
C PRO A 77 -3.42 -0.38 12.92
N THR A 78 -2.16 -0.76 13.12
CA THR A 78 -1.48 -0.53 14.40
C THR A 78 -1.21 0.96 14.62
N LYS A 79 -0.86 1.33 15.86
CA LYS A 79 -0.49 2.71 16.18
C LYS A 79 0.73 3.18 15.37
N GLU A 80 1.69 2.29 15.18
CA GLU A 80 2.90 2.50 14.41
C GLU A 80 2.58 2.69 12.93
N GLU A 81 1.69 1.87 12.36
CA GLU A 81 1.22 2.00 10.97
C GLU A 81 0.48 3.32 10.75
N LEU A 82 -0.39 3.72 11.68
CA LEU A 82 -1.11 5.01 11.63
C LEU A 82 -0.14 6.20 11.70
N THR A 83 0.86 6.11 12.56
CA THR A 83 1.90 7.15 12.71
C THR A 83 2.74 7.25 11.44
N ALA A 84 3.21 6.13 10.91
CA ALA A 84 3.97 6.09 9.66
C ALA A 84 3.16 6.63 8.47
N ALA A 85 1.88 6.26 8.37
CA ALA A 85 0.99 6.77 7.33
C ALA A 85 0.79 8.29 7.44
N MET A 86 0.72 8.84 8.67
CA MET A 86 0.62 10.28 8.88
C MET A 86 1.92 11.01 8.52
N GLU A 87 3.09 10.46 8.85
CA GLU A 87 4.39 11.02 8.43
C GLU A 87 4.55 11.02 6.90
N MET A 88 4.13 9.94 6.22
CA MET A 88 4.10 9.91 4.75
C MET A 88 3.22 11.03 4.19
N LYS A 89 2.03 11.24 4.76
CA LYS A 89 1.14 12.33 4.34
C LYS A 89 1.76 13.71 4.57
N LYS A 90 2.46 13.93 5.69
CA LYS A 90 3.20 15.18 5.96
C LYS A 90 4.24 15.45 4.88
N ASN A 91 5.06 14.45 4.57
CA ASN A 91 6.10 14.58 3.54
C ASN A 91 5.49 14.88 2.16
N MET A 92 4.46 14.15 1.75
CA MET A 92 3.74 14.43 0.49
C MET A 92 3.16 15.84 0.45
N ALA A 93 2.62 16.34 1.57
CA ALA A 93 2.08 17.69 1.66
C ALA A 93 3.17 18.77 1.50
N VAL A 94 4.34 18.57 2.13
CA VAL A 94 5.50 19.46 1.99
C VAL A 94 6.04 19.42 0.56
N ASP A 95 6.18 18.23 -0.04
CA ASP A 95 6.67 18.07 -1.40
C ASP A 95 5.74 18.77 -2.42
N ASN A 96 4.43 18.62 -2.27
CA ASN A 96 3.45 19.30 -3.11
C ASN A 96 3.52 20.84 -2.97
N ALA A 97 3.67 21.35 -1.74
CA ALA A 97 3.83 22.78 -1.49
C ALA A 97 5.12 23.32 -2.12
N ASN A 98 6.23 22.60 -1.97
CA ASN A 98 7.50 22.95 -2.60
C ASN A 98 7.41 22.92 -4.13
N ALA A 99 6.70 21.95 -4.71
CA ALA A 99 6.47 21.89 -6.16
C ALA A 99 5.72 23.14 -6.66
N ILE A 100 4.74 23.64 -5.90
CA ILE A 100 4.01 24.88 -6.21
C ILE A 100 4.95 26.09 -6.13
N ILE A 101 5.67 26.24 -5.02
CA ILE A 101 6.64 27.34 -4.82
C ILE A 101 7.65 27.39 -5.98
N ASN A 102 8.18 26.23 -6.37
CA ASN A 102 9.15 26.09 -7.46
C ASN A 102 8.51 26.37 -8.83
N ARG A 103 7.28 25.90 -9.08
CA ARG A 103 6.55 26.14 -10.33
C ARG A 103 6.37 27.62 -10.63
N TYR A 104 6.11 28.45 -9.61
CA TYR A 104 5.97 29.90 -9.78
C TYR A 104 7.30 30.67 -9.71
N ASN A 105 8.39 29.96 -9.42
CA ASN A 105 9.74 30.48 -9.27
C ASN A 105 9.84 31.63 -8.25
N TRP A 106 9.02 31.56 -7.18
CA TRP A 106 8.97 32.61 -6.16
C TRP A 106 10.32 32.88 -5.47
N PRO A 107 11.13 31.85 -5.12
CA PRO A 107 12.43 32.09 -4.49
C PRO A 107 13.35 32.95 -5.36
N SER A 108 13.50 32.63 -6.65
CA SER A 108 14.35 33.43 -7.56
C SER A 108 13.76 34.81 -7.86
N LYS A 109 12.43 34.92 -8.02
CA LYS A 109 11.76 36.23 -8.17
C LYS A 109 12.01 37.13 -6.96
N LEU A 110 11.98 36.58 -5.74
CA LEU A 110 12.28 37.31 -4.51
C LEU A 110 13.73 37.81 -4.52
N THR A 111 14.71 36.94 -4.81
CA THR A 111 16.13 37.30 -4.88
C THR A 111 16.40 38.41 -5.91
N LEU A 112 15.70 38.38 -7.05
CA LEU A 112 15.86 39.37 -8.11
C LEU A 112 15.01 40.64 -7.92
N GLY A 113 14.24 40.75 -6.83
CA GLY A 113 13.34 41.88 -6.60
C GLY A 113 12.18 41.99 -7.61
N ARG A 114 11.79 40.87 -8.22
CA ARG A 114 10.75 40.77 -9.26
C ARG A 114 9.44 40.14 -8.75
N LEU A 115 9.40 39.75 -7.48
CA LEU A 115 8.21 39.17 -6.85
C LEU A 115 7.17 40.28 -6.59
N SER A 116 5.98 40.16 -7.17
CA SER A 116 4.89 41.11 -6.89
C SER A 116 4.34 40.98 -5.46
N ASP A 117 3.64 42.00 -4.98
CA ASP A 117 3.01 41.96 -3.64
C ASP A 117 2.02 40.81 -3.50
N VAL A 118 1.25 40.52 -4.55
CA VAL A 118 0.30 39.39 -4.59
C VAL A 118 1.04 38.05 -4.52
N GLU A 119 2.11 37.87 -5.29
CA GLU A 119 2.93 36.65 -5.22
C GLU A 119 3.62 36.50 -3.86
N LYS A 120 4.02 37.60 -3.22
CA LYS A 120 4.63 37.59 -1.89
C LYS A 120 3.66 37.10 -0.82
N ILE A 121 2.41 37.54 -0.85
CA ILE A 121 1.35 37.05 0.04
C ILE A 121 1.16 35.54 -0.14
N ARG A 122 1.08 35.07 -1.39
CA ARG A 122 0.94 33.64 -1.70
C ARG A 122 2.15 32.83 -1.26
N PHE A 123 3.35 33.30 -1.55
CA PHE A 123 4.58 32.61 -1.20
C PHE A 123 4.67 32.42 0.33
N ASN A 124 4.40 33.48 1.10
CA ASN A 124 4.37 33.38 2.56
C ASN A 124 3.29 32.40 3.04
N ALA A 125 2.08 32.43 2.49
CA ALA A 125 1.02 31.49 2.88
C ALA A 125 1.43 30.01 2.64
N TRP A 126 2.15 29.73 1.55
CA TRP A 126 2.67 28.39 1.28
C TRP A 126 3.83 27.99 2.20
N LEU A 127 4.68 28.93 2.62
CA LEU A 127 5.71 28.68 3.63
C LEU A 127 5.09 28.41 5.01
N ASP A 128 4.12 29.24 5.42
CA ASP A 128 3.38 29.06 6.67
C ASP A 128 2.68 27.70 6.72
N TYR A 129 2.13 27.25 5.58
CA TYR A 129 1.55 25.93 5.44
C TYR A 129 2.58 24.80 5.63
N ILE A 130 3.76 24.92 5.02
CA ILE A 130 4.85 23.93 5.20
C ILE A 130 5.23 23.84 6.67
N ASP A 131 5.42 24.98 7.34
CA ASP A 131 5.77 25.01 8.76
C ASP A 131 4.67 24.38 9.63
N ALA A 132 3.41 24.70 9.34
CA ALA A 132 2.27 24.10 10.03
C ALA A 132 2.18 22.58 9.83
N VAL A 133 2.47 22.08 8.62
CA VAL A 133 2.50 20.63 8.32
C VAL A 133 3.65 19.94 9.07
N ILE A 134 4.84 20.54 9.08
CA ILE A 134 6.01 20.00 9.79
C ILE A 134 5.74 19.91 11.29
N ALA A 135 5.04 20.91 11.86
CA ALA A 135 4.68 20.95 13.28
C ALA A 135 3.63 19.90 13.71
N VAL A 136 2.99 19.20 12.76
CA VAL A 136 2.02 18.14 13.08
C VAL A 136 2.73 16.96 13.77
N ASP A 137 2.26 16.65 14.98
CA ASP A 137 2.66 15.47 15.73
C ASP A 137 1.93 14.22 15.20
N ALA A 138 2.61 13.46 14.34
CA ALA A 138 2.05 12.27 13.71
C ALA A 138 1.71 11.14 14.70
N SER A 139 2.31 11.14 15.89
CA SER A 139 2.00 10.15 16.93
C SER A 139 0.57 10.29 17.45
N LYS A 140 -0.13 11.38 17.13
CA LYS A 140 -1.55 11.59 17.46
C LYS A 140 -2.52 11.08 16.39
N ALA A 141 -2.04 10.40 15.35
CA ALA A 141 -2.90 9.74 14.38
C ALA A 141 -3.78 8.66 15.05
N PRO A 142 -5.05 8.52 14.65
CA PRO A 142 -5.72 9.17 13.52
C PRO A 142 -6.42 10.50 13.87
N ASP A 143 -6.39 10.92 15.13
CA ASP A 143 -7.18 12.05 15.63
C ASP A 143 -6.67 13.40 15.13
N ILE A 144 -5.36 13.50 14.86
CA ILE A 144 -4.73 14.69 14.27
C ILE A 144 -4.95 14.73 12.74
N LYS A 145 -5.22 15.94 12.22
CA LYS A 145 -5.36 16.22 10.78
C LYS A 145 -4.26 17.15 10.31
N LEU A 146 -3.90 17.05 9.03
CA LEU A 146 -3.01 18.02 8.40
C LEU A 146 -3.71 19.37 8.26
N PRO A 147 -2.96 20.49 8.32
CA PRO A 147 -3.44 21.80 7.89
C PRO A 147 -4.04 21.75 6.49
N ILE A 148 -4.92 22.70 6.19
CA ILE A 148 -5.52 22.84 4.86
C ILE A 148 -4.56 23.68 4.00
N PRO A 149 -4.23 23.25 2.77
CA PRO A 149 -3.35 24.02 1.89
C PRO A 149 -3.97 25.37 1.49
N PRO A 150 -3.16 26.41 1.27
CA PRO A 150 -3.64 27.70 0.76
C PRO A 150 -4.27 27.57 -0.64
N GLU A 151 -5.19 28.48 -0.96
CA GLU A 151 -5.73 28.59 -2.31
C GLU A 151 -4.70 29.18 -3.28
N LEU A 152 -4.78 28.74 -4.55
CA LEU A 152 -3.94 29.25 -5.62
C LEU A 152 -4.49 30.53 -6.29
N MET A 153 -5.65 31.04 -5.84
CA MET A 153 -6.42 32.10 -6.51
C MET A 153 -5.71 33.44 -6.56
#